data_AF-A0A258ERN2-F1
#
_entry.id   AF-A0A258ERN2-F1
#
_cell.length_a   1.000
_cell.length_b   1.000
_cell.length_c   1.000
_cell.angle_alpha   90.00
_cell.angle_beta   90.00
_cell.angle_gamma   90.00
#
_symmetry.space_group_name_H-M   'P 1'
#
loop_
_entity.id
_entity.type
_entity.pdbx_description
1 polymer ?
#
loop_
_entity_poly.entity_id
_entity_poly.type
_entity_poly.pdbx_seq_one_letter_code
_entity_poly.pdbx_strand_id
1 'polypeptide(L)'
;KKEYSTLKLITKLSLKYGIPKSDNGGLLNCWIWKLSTKDIGNGFEILELNKDLPNNPQGPLVLSFLWHFSFKDPKTNATLLNQDKLPELDFRIKNSRIYLRTSNKSTISVWFALPFEQLEKYEIDYINELKSSLPFKSSQKHWRIWKKSEKGNWNPSKI
;
A
#
# COMPACT_ATOMS: atom_id res chain seq x y z
N LYS A 1 23.01 23.43 14.68
CA LYS A 1 22.06 22.39 14.19
C LYS A 1 22.22 22.29 12.68
N LYS A 2 22.31 21.09 12.08
CA LYS A 2 22.37 20.96 10.61
C LYS A 2 20.99 21.31 10.05
N GLU A 3 20.89 22.39 9.28
CA GLU A 3 19.68 22.70 8.54
C GLU A 3 19.55 21.77 7.33
N TYR A 4 18.32 21.31 7.10
CA TYR A 4 18.01 20.37 6.06
C TYR A 4 17.44 21.09 4.83
N SER A 5 17.80 20.59 3.64
CA SER A 5 17.26 21.08 2.38
C SER A 5 16.50 19.96 1.69
N THR A 6 15.17 20.09 1.64
CA THR A 6 14.28 19.21 0.88
C THR A 6 14.74 19.07 -0.57
N LEU A 7 15.19 20.17 -1.18
CA LEU A 7 15.75 20.18 -2.53
C LEU A 7 16.96 19.26 -2.66
N LYS A 8 17.92 19.30 -1.71
CA LYS A 8 19.09 18.41 -1.72
C LYS A 8 18.71 16.94 -1.65
N LEU A 9 17.71 16.57 -0.84
CA LEU A 9 17.25 15.18 -0.80
C LEU A 9 16.56 14.78 -2.10
N ILE A 10 15.66 15.60 -2.63
CA ILE A 10 14.99 15.31 -3.91
C ILE A 10 16.05 15.11 -5.00
N THR A 11 17.06 15.98 -5.08
CA THR A 11 18.14 15.83 -6.06
C THR A 11 18.89 14.52 -5.86
N LYS A 12 19.26 14.17 -4.61
CA LYS A 12 19.94 12.90 -4.31
C LYS A 12 19.10 11.69 -4.70
N LEU A 13 17.80 11.71 -4.38
CA LEU A 13 16.86 10.64 -4.75
C LEU A 13 16.65 10.58 -6.26
N SER A 14 16.61 11.73 -6.93
CA SER A 14 16.45 11.80 -8.39
C SER A 14 17.67 11.27 -9.13
N LEU A 15 18.87 11.49 -8.60
CA LEU A 15 20.10 10.89 -9.12
C LEU A 15 20.13 9.37 -8.93
N LYS A 16 19.57 8.86 -7.82
CA LYS A 16 19.55 7.42 -7.51
C LYS A 16 18.45 6.65 -8.25
N TYR A 17 17.25 7.22 -8.38
CA TYR A 17 16.03 6.54 -8.86
C TYR A 17 15.39 7.17 -10.10
N GLY A 18 16.04 8.16 -10.71
CA GLY A 18 15.49 8.92 -11.83
C GLY A 18 14.54 10.04 -11.40
N ILE A 19 14.04 10.79 -12.38
CA ILE A 19 13.21 11.98 -12.14
C ILE A 19 11.85 11.55 -11.56
N PRO A 20 11.44 12.07 -10.38
CA PRO A 20 10.14 11.75 -9.82
C PRO A 20 9.02 12.34 -10.65
N LYS A 21 7.84 11.72 -10.57
CA LYS A 21 6.59 12.39 -10.92
C LYS A 21 6.12 13.19 -9.72
N SER A 22 5.81 14.47 -9.93
CA SER A 22 5.01 15.22 -8.95
C SER A 22 3.58 14.71 -9.02
N ASP A 23 3.01 14.38 -7.87
CA ASP A 23 1.59 14.06 -7.77
C ASP A 23 0.96 14.92 -6.67
N ASN A 24 -0.25 15.40 -6.96
CA ASN A 24 -1.07 16.18 -6.04
C ASN A 24 -2.20 15.28 -5.55
N GLY A 25 -1.84 14.13 -4.97
CA GLY A 25 -2.75 13.08 -4.52
C GLY A 25 -3.57 13.44 -3.27
N GLY A 26 -4.09 14.67 -3.18
CA GLY A 26 -4.87 15.21 -2.07
C GLY A 26 -4.21 16.43 -1.42
N LEU A 27 -4.09 16.41 -0.09
CA LEU A 27 -3.69 17.56 0.74
C LEU A 27 -2.16 17.83 0.80
N LEU A 28 -1.33 17.04 0.13
CA LEU A 28 0.13 17.14 0.21
C LEU A 28 0.77 16.95 -1.18
N ASN A 29 1.71 17.82 -1.51
CA ASN A 29 2.60 17.63 -2.66
C ASN A 29 3.51 16.44 -2.38
N CYS A 30 3.53 15.44 -3.27
CA CYS A 30 4.42 14.30 -3.15
C CYS A 30 5.24 14.08 -4.42
N TRP A 31 6.44 13.53 -4.23
CA TRP A 31 7.30 13.07 -5.31
C TRP A 31 7.26 11.56 -5.35
N ILE A 32 6.88 11.00 -6.50
CA ILE A 32 6.69 9.57 -6.70
C ILE A 32 7.78 9.05 -7.62
N TRP A 33 8.52 8.07 -7.14
CA TRP A 33 9.42 7.24 -7.93
C TRP A 33 8.79 5.87 -8.17
N LYS A 34 8.95 5.32 -9.38
CA LYS A 34 8.66 3.91 -9.65
C LYS A 34 9.94 3.13 -9.46
N LEU A 35 9.99 2.31 -8.40
CA LEU A 35 11.15 1.48 -8.08
C LEU A 35 10.98 0.09 -8.69
N SER A 36 12.08 -0.50 -9.19
CA SER A 36 12.11 -1.93 -9.48
C SER A 36 12.27 -2.73 -8.18
N THR A 37 12.02 -4.05 -8.22
CA THR A 37 12.23 -4.92 -7.04
C THR A 37 13.66 -4.88 -6.51
N LYS A 38 14.66 -4.69 -7.39
CA LYS A 38 16.07 -4.53 -7.01
C LYS A 38 16.33 -3.20 -6.28
N ASP A 39 15.56 -2.16 -6.58
CA ASP A 39 15.71 -0.83 -6.00
C ASP A 39 14.98 -0.66 -4.66
N ILE A 40 14.09 -1.59 -4.31
CA ILE A 40 13.36 -1.55 -3.04
C ILE A 40 14.31 -1.72 -1.86
N GLY A 41 15.30 -2.62 -1.96
CA GLY A 41 16.37 -2.76 -0.96
C GLY A 41 17.12 -1.46 -0.72
N ASN A 42 17.49 -0.78 -1.82
CA ASN A 42 18.15 0.52 -1.80
C ASN A 42 17.27 1.63 -1.17
N GLY A 43 15.95 1.49 -1.26
CA GLY A 43 14.97 2.36 -0.61
C GLY A 43 15.03 2.26 0.92
N PHE A 44 15.25 1.06 1.46
CA PHE A 44 15.42 0.85 2.90
C PHE A 44 16.73 1.45 3.43
N GLU A 45 17.82 1.44 2.66
CA GLU A 45 19.10 2.09 3.05
C GLU A 45 18.92 3.60 3.32
N ILE A 46 17.97 4.26 2.64
CA ILE A 46 17.68 5.68 2.86
C ILE A 46 17.06 5.93 4.25
N LEU A 47 16.45 4.91 4.86
CA LEU A 47 15.98 4.96 6.24
C LEU A 47 17.14 5.01 7.23
N GLU A 48 18.20 4.26 6.97
CA GLU A 48 19.41 4.26 7.81
C GLU A 48 20.15 5.60 7.76
N LEU A 49 20.03 6.33 6.64
CA LEU A 49 20.62 7.66 6.46
C LEU A 49 19.87 8.78 7.21
N ASN A 50 18.69 8.51 7.78
CA ASN A 50 17.84 9.51 8.44
C ASN A 50 17.47 9.11 9.87
N LYS A 51 18.44 8.64 10.67
CA LYS A 51 18.24 8.26 12.09
C LYS A 51 17.59 9.37 12.93
N ASP A 52 17.86 10.64 12.62
CA ASP A 52 17.15 11.79 13.17
C ASP A 52 16.59 12.62 12.02
N LEU A 53 15.27 12.53 11.78
CA LEU A 53 14.61 13.40 10.80
C LEU A 53 14.77 14.86 11.29
N PRO A 54 15.42 15.75 10.49
CA PRO A 54 15.64 17.13 10.90
C PRO A 54 14.31 17.88 11.05
N ASN A 55 14.28 18.87 11.95
CA ASN A 55 13.13 19.75 12.11
C ASN A 55 12.85 20.48 10.78
N ASN A 56 11.73 20.12 10.14
CA ASN A 56 11.20 20.83 8.97
C ASN A 56 9.96 21.61 9.42
N PRO A 57 9.86 22.92 9.11
CA PRO A 57 8.70 23.74 9.46
C PRO A 57 7.38 23.22 8.86
N GLN A 58 7.43 22.39 7.80
CA GLN A 58 6.27 21.74 7.17
C GLN A 58 5.98 20.33 7.73
N GLY A 59 6.70 19.90 8.77
CA GLY A 59 6.57 18.58 9.37
C GLY A 59 7.60 17.55 8.87
N PRO A 60 7.70 16.39 9.53
CA PRO A 60 8.74 15.39 9.23
C PRO A 60 8.59 14.87 7.80
N LEU A 61 9.72 14.68 7.11
CA LEU A 61 9.71 14.00 5.82
C LEU A 61 9.18 12.58 6.00
N VAL A 62 8.23 12.21 5.15
CA VAL A 62 7.62 10.88 5.13
C VAL A 62 8.08 10.17 3.87
N LEU A 63 8.70 9.02 4.03
CA LEU A 63 8.91 8.09 2.93
C LEU A 63 7.80 7.04 2.97
N SER A 64 7.24 6.73 1.81
CA SER A 64 6.15 5.76 1.67
C SER A 64 6.47 4.78 0.55
N PHE A 65 6.33 3.49 0.84
CA PHE A 65 6.43 2.41 -0.12
C PHE A 65 5.05 1.83 -0.36
N LEU A 66 4.68 1.70 -1.64
CA LEU A 66 3.42 1.14 -2.09
C LEU A 66 3.75 -0.05 -2.98
N TRP A 67 3.34 -1.24 -2.57
CA TRP A 67 3.46 -2.45 -3.38
C TRP A 67 2.06 -2.95 -3.73
N HIS A 68 1.73 -3.02 -5.01
CA HIS A 68 0.48 -3.62 -5.51
C HIS A 68 0.72 -5.07 -5.92
N PHE A 69 -0.23 -5.95 -5.62
CA PHE A 69 -0.12 -7.36 -5.98
C PHE A 69 -1.49 -7.93 -6.37
N SER A 70 -1.47 -9.09 -7.03
CA SER A 70 -2.65 -9.85 -7.40
C SER A 70 -2.60 -11.22 -6.75
N PHE A 71 -3.77 -11.69 -6.31
CA PHE A 71 -3.96 -13.02 -5.76
C PHE A 71 -3.94 -14.08 -6.85
N LYS A 72 -3.47 -15.27 -6.50
CA LYS A 72 -3.51 -16.46 -7.34
C LYS A 72 -4.34 -17.54 -6.67
N ASP A 73 -5.00 -18.36 -7.46
CA ASP A 73 -5.58 -19.61 -6.99
C ASP A 73 -4.44 -20.59 -6.64
N PRO A 74 -4.35 -21.09 -5.40
CA PRO A 74 -3.27 -22.00 -5.01
C PRO A 74 -3.33 -23.34 -5.75
N LYS A 75 -4.51 -23.76 -6.24
CA LYS A 75 -4.67 -25.04 -6.95
C LYS A 75 -4.17 -24.97 -8.39
N THR A 76 -4.46 -23.86 -9.07
CA THR A 76 -4.16 -23.68 -10.50
C THR A 76 -2.94 -22.80 -10.75
N ASN A 77 -2.46 -22.08 -9.74
CA ASN A 77 -1.44 -21.01 -9.83
C ASN A 77 -1.81 -19.88 -10.81
N ALA A 78 -3.06 -19.85 -11.27
CA ALA A 78 -3.59 -18.80 -12.12
C ALA A 78 -3.97 -17.58 -11.28
N THR A 79 -3.80 -16.38 -11.84
CA THR A 79 -4.30 -15.15 -11.20
C THR A 79 -5.82 -15.22 -11.06
N LEU A 80 -6.37 -14.90 -9.88
CA LEU A 80 -7.82 -14.85 -9.72
C LEU A 80 -8.42 -13.85 -10.71
N LEU A 81 -9.51 -14.25 -11.35
CA LEU A 81 -10.19 -13.44 -12.38
C LEU A 81 -10.76 -12.16 -11.77
N ASN A 82 -10.97 -11.14 -12.62
CA ASN A 82 -11.67 -9.89 -12.30
C ASN A 82 -11.04 -8.99 -11.22
N GLN A 83 -9.78 -9.22 -10.82
CA GLN A 83 -9.08 -8.35 -9.84
C GLN A 83 -8.83 -6.92 -10.36
N ASP A 84 -8.73 -6.77 -11.68
CA ASP A 84 -8.62 -5.49 -12.39
C ASP A 84 -9.95 -4.73 -12.47
N LYS A 85 -11.07 -5.45 -12.35
CA LYS A 85 -12.44 -4.91 -12.39
C LYS A 85 -13.00 -4.58 -11.01
N LEU A 86 -12.24 -4.83 -9.95
CA LEU A 86 -12.64 -4.51 -8.59
C LEU A 86 -12.90 -2.99 -8.46
N PRO A 87 -14.04 -2.59 -7.87
CA PRO A 87 -14.41 -1.20 -7.75
C PRO A 87 -13.44 -0.44 -6.85
N GLU A 88 -13.18 0.82 -7.21
CA GLU A 88 -12.44 1.73 -6.34
C GLU A 88 -13.34 2.15 -5.17
N LEU A 89 -13.08 1.59 -3.98
CA LEU A 89 -13.83 1.90 -2.75
C LEU A 89 -13.39 3.24 -2.13
N ASP A 90 -12.12 3.59 -2.31
CA ASP A 90 -11.50 4.84 -1.86
C ASP A 90 -10.37 5.15 -2.85
N PHE A 91 -10.33 6.38 -3.39
CA PHE A 91 -9.35 6.79 -4.39
C PHE A 91 -7.89 6.67 -3.90
N ARG A 92 -7.70 6.64 -2.59
CA ARG A 92 -6.39 6.47 -1.94
C ARG A 92 -6.01 5.02 -1.83
N ILE A 93 -6.89 4.06 -2.13
CA ILE A 93 -6.72 2.62 -1.93
C ILE A 93 -6.90 1.90 -3.27
N LYS A 94 -5.81 1.76 -4.03
CA LYS A 94 -5.76 0.80 -5.13
C LYS A 94 -5.94 -0.63 -4.62
N ASN A 95 -6.54 -1.49 -5.44
CA ASN A 95 -6.82 -2.89 -5.14
C ASN A 95 -5.52 -3.62 -4.70
N SER A 96 -5.66 -4.47 -3.68
CA SER A 96 -4.61 -5.32 -3.05
C SER A 96 -3.20 -4.73 -2.95
N ARG A 97 -2.83 -4.26 -1.76
CA ARG A 97 -1.58 -3.54 -1.56
C ARG A 97 -0.93 -3.71 -0.19
N ILE A 98 0.38 -3.58 -0.16
CA ILE A 98 1.17 -3.32 1.04
C ILE A 98 1.55 -1.84 1.02
N TYR A 99 1.31 -1.17 2.13
CA TYR A 99 1.73 0.20 2.37
C TYR A 99 2.66 0.25 3.57
N LEU A 100 3.85 0.79 3.36
CA LEU A 100 4.79 1.08 4.44
C LEU A 100 5.06 2.57 4.45
N ARG A 101 4.73 3.21 5.57
CA ARG A 101 5.09 4.58 5.87
C ARG A 101 6.22 4.59 6.87
N THR A 102 7.28 5.30 6.56
CA THR A 102 8.39 5.53 7.47
C THR A 102 8.47 7.01 7.81
N SER A 103 8.31 7.32 9.09
CA SER A 103 8.47 8.65 9.66
C SER A 103 8.83 8.50 11.15
N ASN A 104 8.72 9.57 11.94
CA ASN A 104 8.77 9.51 13.40
C ASN A 104 7.84 8.44 14.03
N LYS A 105 6.71 8.13 13.37
CA LYS A 105 5.81 7.01 13.70
C LYS A 105 5.62 6.19 12.44
N SER A 106 6.46 5.19 12.29
CA SER A 106 6.35 4.26 11.16
C SER A 106 5.06 3.44 11.25
N THR A 107 4.46 3.13 10.11
CA THR A 107 3.22 2.36 10.00
C THR A 107 3.33 1.42 8.82
N ILE A 108 2.94 0.16 9.01
CA ILE A 108 2.72 -0.78 7.92
C ILE A 108 1.24 -1.14 7.89
N SER A 109 0.66 -1.20 6.71
CA SER A 109 -0.69 -1.71 6.51
C SER A 109 -0.75 -2.58 5.27
N VAL A 110 -1.61 -3.59 5.34
CA VAL A 110 -1.89 -4.48 4.22
C VAL A 110 -3.38 -4.40 3.94
N TRP A 111 -3.71 -4.20 2.67
CA TRP A 111 -5.08 -4.16 2.17
C TRP A 111 -5.26 -5.32 1.20
N PHE A 112 -6.25 -6.17 1.47
CA PHE A 112 -6.63 -7.27 0.59
C PHE A 112 -7.97 -6.96 -0.06
N ALA A 113 -8.01 -6.99 -1.39
CA ALA A 113 -9.23 -6.87 -2.16
C ALA A 113 -9.38 -8.15 -2.99
N LEU A 114 -10.27 -9.04 -2.55
CA LEU A 114 -10.54 -10.32 -3.20
C LEU A 114 -11.72 -10.17 -4.17
N PRO A 115 -11.64 -10.72 -5.40
CA PRO A 115 -12.64 -10.55 -6.45
C PRO A 115 -13.80 -11.56 -6.32
N PHE A 116 -14.20 -11.89 -5.10
CA PHE A 116 -15.23 -12.89 -4.85
C PHE A 116 -16.61 -12.25 -4.92
N GLU A 117 -17.46 -12.73 -5.83
CA GLU A 117 -18.84 -12.28 -5.97
C GLU A 117 -19.71 -12.78 -4.81
N GLN A 118 -19.45 -14.00 -4.36
CA GLN A 118 -20.15 -14.67 -3.27
C GLN A 118 -19.14 -15.35 -2.34
N LEU A 119 -19.53 -15.55 -1.08
CA LEU A 119 -18.73 -16.33 -0.13
C LEU A 119 -19.36 -17.71 0.03
N GLU A 120 -18.94 -18.63 -0.82
CA GLU A 120 -19.25 -20.04 -0.65
C GLU A 120 -18.10 -20.74 0.06
N LYS A 121 -18.17 -22.08 0.13
CA LYS A 121 -17.17 -22.88 0.82
C LYS A 121 -15.76 -22.63 0.28
N TYR A 122 -15.60 -22.52 -1.04
CA TYR A 122 -14.28 -22.31 -1.65
C TYR A 122 -13.64 -20.98 -1.22
N GLU A 123 -14.39 -19.87 -1.28
CA GLU A 123 -13.86 -18.55 -0.94
C GLU A 123 -13.57 -18.43 0.56
N ILE A 124 -14.39 -19.05 1.40
CA ILE A 124 -14.17 -19.13 2.84
C ILE A 124 -12.88 -19.90 3.13
N ASP A 125 -12.71 -21.07 2.52
CA ASP A 125 -11.51 -21.90 2.67
C ASP A 125 -10.27 -21.14 2.18
N TYR A 126 -10.35 -20.48 1.03
CA TYR A 126 -9.28 -19.63 0.48
C TYR A 126 -8.88 -18.52 1.46
N ILE A 127 -9.86 -17.79 2.01
CA ILE A 127 -9.60 -16.70 2.96
C ILE A 127 -8.95 -17.23 4.23
N ASN A 128 -9.37 -18.41 4.71
CA ASN A 128 -8.80 -19.02 5.92
C ASN A 128 -7.36 -19.49 5.69
N GLU A 129 -7.06 -20.09 4.54
CA GLU A 129 -5.70 -20.47 4.15
C GLU A 129 -4.79 -19.25 3.97
N LEU A 130 -5.31 -18.18 3.35
CA LEU A 130 -4.60 -16.91 3.27
C LEU A 130 -4.28 -16.40 4.67
N LYS A 131 -5.27 -16.32 5.57
CA LYS A 131 -5.09 -15.84 6.95
C LYS A 131 -4.05 -16.64 7.72
N SER A 132 -4.00 -17.97 7.58
CA SER A 132 -3.04 -18.82 8.28
C SER A 132 -1.61 -18.68 7.75
N SER A 133 -1.46 -18.24 6.50
CA SER A 133 -0.16 -18.08 5.82
C SER A 133 0.48 -16.70 6.02
N LEU A 134 -0.23 -15.74 6.63
CA LEU A 134 0.29 -14.39 6.84
C LEU A 134 1.33 -14.35 7.95
N PRO A 135 2.41 -13.56 7.82
CA PRO A 135 3.41 -13.38 8.86
C PRO A 135 2.92 -12.46 10.00
N PHE A 136 1.62 -12.19 10.09
CA PHE A 136 1.02 -11.33 11.09
C PHE A 136 -0.39 -11.81 11.46
N LYS A 137 -0.80 -11.51 12.69
CA LYS A 137 -2.15 -11.83 13.17
C LYS A 137 -3.17 -10.95 12.45
N SER A 138 -4.23 -11.57 11.93
CA SER A 138 -5.38 -10.85 11.37
C SER A 138 -6.53 -10.83 12.38
N SER A 139 -7.37 -9.80 12.32
CA SER A 139 -8.58 -9.71 13.15
C SER A 139 -9.82 -9.83 12.27
N GLN A 140 -10.77 -10.69 12.66
CA GLN A 140 -12.03 -10.89 11.94
C GLN A 140 -12.80 -9.57 11.74
N LYS A 141 -12.65 -8.60 12.65
CA LYS A 141 -13.28 -7.28 12.53
C LYS A 141 -12.77 -6.44 11.36
N HIS A 142 -11.72 -6.83 10.63
CA HIS A 142 -11.23 -6.10 9.46
C HIS A 142 -11.56 -6.77 8.14
N TRP A 143 -12.11 -7.99 8.17
CA TRP A 143 -12.58 -8.67 6.97
C TRP A 143 -14.04 -8.31 6.71
N ARG A 144 -14.34 -7.84 5.49
CA ARG A 144 -15.65 -7.29 5.13
C ARG A 144 -16.06 -7.73 3.75
N ILE A 145 -17.35 -7.97 3.58
CA ILE A 145 -18.02 -8.08 2.28
C ILE A 145 -18.50 -6.70 1.91
N TRP A 146 -18.05 -6.20 0.76
CA TRP A 146 -18.47 -4.90 0.26
C TRP A 146 -19.59 -5.10 -0.76
N LYS A 147 -20.72 -4.42 -0.55
CA LYS A 147 -21.85 -4.44 -1.49
C LYS A 147 -22.23 -3.02 -1.88
N LYS A 148 -22.54 -2.82 -3.16
CA LYS A 148 -23.07 -1.56 -3.66
C LYS A 148 -24.54 -1.46 -3.28
N SER A 149 -24.92 -0.37 -2.62
CA SER A 149 -26.31 -0.04 -2.34
C SER A 149 -27.02 0.46 -3.60
N GLU A 150 -28.35 0.48 -3.56
CA GLU A 150 -29.20 1.03 -4.63
C GLU A 150 -28.86 2.49 -4.95
N LYS A 151 -28.40 3.26 -3.95
CA LYS A 151 -27.95 4.66 -4.10
C LYS A 151 -26.53 4.80 -4.68
N GLY A 152 -25.89 3.69 -5.05
CA GLY A 152 -24.57 3.65 -5.66
C GLY A 152 -23.37 3.61 -4.69
N ASN A 153 -23.60 3.76 -3.38
CA ASN A 153 -22.55 3.75 -2.36
C ASN A 153 -22.13 2.32 -2.00
N TRP A 154 -20.84 2.07 -1.83
CA TRP A 154 -20.31 0.80 -1.32
C TRP A 154 -20.36 0.74 0.20
N ASN A 155 -20.97 -0.31 0.75
CA ASN A 155 -21.12 -0.51 2.18
C ASN A 155 -20.44 -1.79 2.65
N PRO A 156 -19.65 -1.76 3.74
CA PRO A 156 -19.03 -2.94 4.30
C PRO A 156 -20.00 -3.69 5.23
N SER A 157 -20.03 -5.01 5.11
CA SER A 157 -20.73 -5.93 6.03
C SER A 157 -19.75 -6.96 6.58
N LYS A 158 -20.00 -7.50 7.77
CA LYS A 158 -19.12 -8.52 8.37
C LYS A 158 -19.21 -9.83 7.56
N ILE A 159 -18.09 -10.54 7.46
CA ILE A 159 -18.05 -11.96 7.08
C ILE A 159 -18.50 -12.78 8.28
#